data_AF-A0A7L2QJW9-F1
#
_entry.id   AF-A0A7L2QJW9-F1
#
_cell.length_a   1.000
_cell.length_b   1.000
_cell.length_c   1.000
_cell.angle_alpha   90.00
_cell.angle_beta   90.00
_cell.angle_gamma   90.00
#
_symmetry.space_group_name_H-M   'P 1'
#
loop_
_entity.id
_entity.type
_entity.pdbx_description
1 polymer ?
#
loop_
_entity_poly.entity_id
_entity_poly.type
_entity_poly.pdbx_seq_one_letter_code
_entity_poly.pdbx_strand_id
1 'polypeptide(L)' 'PPSLDIKHVMGLSDLKKKLPEAAFGKKNYTRNEVCFQGVYSSLYEVEISNKDQSKMDQLVENLKEKDLVSV' A
#
# COMPACT_ATOMS: atom_id res chain seq x y z
N PRO A 1 -7.97 4.62 -11.14
CA PRO A 1 -9.29 4.34 -10.53
C PRO A 1 -9.78 5.57 -9.76
N PRO A 2 -11.07 5.94 -9.84
CA PRO A 2 -11.60 7.14 -9.17
C PRO A 2 -11.84 6.94 -7.66
N SER A 3 -11.88 5.70 -7.17
CA SER A 3 -11.97 5.33 -5.76
C SER A 3 -11.05 4.14 -5.45
N LEU A 4 -10.55 4.07 -4.22
CA LEU A 4 -9.70 3.01 -3.71
C LEU A 4 -10.39 2.37 -2.51
N ASP A 5 -10.84 1.12 -2.66
CA ASP A 5 -11.52 0.36 -1.61
C ASP A 5 -10.54 -0.63 -0.98
N ILE A 6 -10.45 -0.61 0.35
CA ILE A 6 -9.68 -1.62 1.10
C ILE A 6 -10.53 -2.89 1.17
N LYS A 7 -10.21 -3.87 0.31
CA LYS A 7 -10.93 -5.15 0.28
C LYS A 7 -10.27 -6.21 1.14
N HIS A 8 -8.97 -6.09 1.37
CA HIS A 8 -8.20 -7.09 2.10
C HIS A 8 -7.20 -6.45 3.05
N VAL A 9 -7.07 -7.05 4.23
CA VAL A 9 -6.05 -6.72 5.23
C VAL A 9 -5.28 -8.00 5.51
N MET A 10 -3.95 -7.92 5.48
CA MET A 10 -3.08 -9.05 5.79
C MET A 10 -1.84 -8.61 6.58
N GLY A 11 -1.13 -9.57 7.17
CA GLY A 11 0.14 -9.30 7.86
C GLY A 11 1.22 -8.83 6.89
N LEU A 12 2.04 -7.87 7.32
CA LEU A 12 3.14 -7.33 6.52
C LEU A 12 4.13 -8.44 6.10
N SER A 13 4.45 -9.35 7.02
CA SER A 13 5.31 -10.50 6.74
C SER A 13 4.75 -11.39 5.63
N ASP A 14 3.43 -11.58 5.60
CA ASP A 14 2.79 -12.43 4.61
C ASP A 14 2.68 -11.73 3.27
N LEU A 15 2.50 -10.40 3.26
CA LEU A 15 2.56 -9.61 2.03
C LEU A 15 3.96 -9.68 1.40
N LYS A 16 5.02 -9.54 2.21
CA LYS A 16 6.42 -9.65 1.77
C LYS A 16 6.78 -11.00 1.17
N LYS A 17 6.09 -12.08 1.56
CA LYS A 17 6.26 -13.40 0.94
C LYS A 17 5.57 -13.52 -0.42
N LYS A 18 4.52 -12.73 -0.67
CA LYS A 18 3.71 -12.79 -1.88
C LYS A 18 4.17 -11.84 -2.98
N LEU A 19 4.74 -10.69 -2.60
CA LEU A 19 5.20 -9.68 -3.55
C LEU A 19 6.72 -9.68 -3.66
N PRO A 20 7.27 -9.38 -4.85
CA PRO A 20 8.71 -9.24 -5.01
C PRO A 20 9.25 -8.05 -4.21
N GLU A 21 10.51 -8.13 -3.77
CA GLU A 21 11.17 -7.08 -3.00
C GLU A 21 11.11 -5.71 -3.69
N ALA A 22 11.18 -5.70 -5.02
CA ALA A 22 11.12 -4.49 -5.84
C ALA A 22 9.84 -3.66 -5.60
N ALA A 23 8.72 -4.28 -5.22
CA ALA A 23 7.45 -3.61 -4.98
C ALA A 23 7.43 -2.78 -3.67
N PHE A 24 8.40 -2.96 -2.77
CA PHE A 24 8.39 -2.29 -1.46
C PHE A 24 9.26 -1.02 -1.39
N GLY A 25 10.09 -0.76 -2.40
CA GLY A 25 10.98 0.40 -2.40
C GLY A 25 10.54 1.48 -3.37
N LYS A 26 10.20 2.69 -2.90
CA LYS A 26 9.82 3.82 -3.78
C LYS A 26 10.89 4.12 -4.85
N LYS A 27 12.17 3.93 -4.51
CA LYS A 27 13.32 4.07 -5.44
C LYS A 27 13.33 3.08 -6.61
N ASN A 28 12.59 1.98 -6.51
CA ASN A 28 12.51 0.95 -7.54
C ASN A 28 11.49 1.31 -8.62
N TYR A 29 10.65 2.32 -8.39
CA TYR A 29 9.63 2.76 -9.33
C TYR A 29 10.20 3.81 -10.29
N THR A 30 9.99 3.60 -11.58
CA THR A 30 10.26 4.58 -12.63
C THR A 30 8.93 5.05 -13.18
N ARG A 31 8.65 6.36 -13.14
CA ARG A 31 7.33 6.91 -13.53
C ARG A 31 6.16 6.24 -12.81
N ASN A 32 6.33 5.93 -11.53
CA ASN A 32 5.36 5.23 -10.68
C ASN A 32 5.06 3.78 -11.11
N GLU A 33 5.91 3.16 -11.92
CA GLU A 33 5.73 1.79 -12.37
C GLU A 33 6.99 0.96 -12.09
N VAL A 34 6.78 -0.31 -11.75
CA VAL A 34 7.86 -1.30 -11.62
C VAL A 34 7.39 -2.63 -12.18
N CYS A 35 8.25 -3.27 -12.95
CA CYS A 35 8.07 -4.64 -13.41
C CYS A 35 9.27 -5.45 -12.93
N PHE A 36 9.03 -6.44 -12.07
CA PHE A 36 10.09 -7.26 -11.51
C PHE A 36 9.60 -8.69 -11.32
N GLN A 37 10.39 -9.67 -11.76
CA GLN A 37 10.05 -11.10 -11.67
C GLN A 37 8.65 -11.43 -12.25
N GLY A 38 8.25 -10.77 -13.33
CA GLY A 38 6.96 -11.01 -14.00
C GLY A 38 5.75 -10.40 -13.28
N VAL A 39 5.96 -9.66 -12.18
CA VAL A 39 4.92 -8.91 -11.48
C VAL A 39 5.01 -7.45 -11.87
N TYR A 40 3.87 -6.88 -12.27
CA TYR A 40 3.73 -5.46 -12.55
C TYR A 40 3.08 -4.75 -11.36
N SER A 41 3.62 -3.62 -10.95
CA SER A 41 3.07 -2.82 -9.86
C SER A 41 3.10 -1.34 -10.22
N SER A 42 2.01 -0.64 -9.90
CA SER A 42 1.87 0.79 -10.09
C SER A 42 1.69 1.46 -8.73
N LEU A 43 2.38 2.58 -8.52
CA LEU A 43 2.29 3.40 -7.32
C LEU A 43 1.30 4.54 -7.55
N TYR A 44 0.34 4.71 -6.65
CA TYR A 44 -0.60 5.82 -6.66
C TYR A 44 -0.49 6.59 -5.35
N GLU A 45 -0.38 7.91 -5.44
CA GLU A 45 -0.52 8.79 -4.29
C GLU A 45 -2.00 9.18 -4.17
N VAL A 46 -2.57 9.05 -2.97
CA VAL A 46 -3.98 9.32 -2.69
C VAL A 46 -4.06 10.56 -1.81
N GLU A 47 -4.79 11.56 -2.28
CA GLU A 47 -5.17 12.72 -1.46
C GLU A 47 -6.52 12.44 -0.79
N ILE A 48 -6.60 12.70 0.52
CA ILE A 48 -7.81 12.47 1.31
C ILE A 48 -8.39 13.83 1.68
N SER A 49 -9.72 13.95 1.67
CA SER A 49 -10.37 15.15 2.19
C SER A 49 -10.06 15.33 3.66
N ASN A 50 -9.70 16.56 4.07
CA ASN A 50 -9.46 16.92 5.47
C ASN A 50 -10.62 16.56 6.42
N LYS A 51 -11.83 16.34 5.90
CA LYS A 51 -13.01 15.94 6.69
C LYS A 51 -12.86 14.56 7.35
N ASP A 52 -12.06 13.67 6.77
CA ASP A 52 -11.88 12.29 7.26
C ASP A 52 -10.44 12.01 7.73
N GLN A 53 -9.61 13.04 7.86
CA GLN A 53 -8.19 12.91 8.24
C GLN A 53 -8.01 12.12 9.55
N SER A 54 -8.79 12.43 10.59
CA SER A 54 -8.66 11.76 11.90
C SER A 54 -8.98 10.27 11.84
N LYS A 55 -9.96 9.86 11.03
CA LYS A 55 -10.30 8.44 10.83
C LYS A 55 -9.18 7.72 10.09
N MET A 56 -8.55 8.39 9.14
CA MET A 56 -7.42 7.84 8.39
C MET A 56 -6.16 7.72 9.23
N ASP A 57 -5.87 8.72 10.06
CA ASP A 57 -4.76 8.67 11.01
C ASP A 57 -4.96 7.50 11.98
N GLN A 58 -6.17 7.35 12.53
CA GLN A 58 -6.51 6.22 13.40
C GLN A 58 -6.36 4.87 12.69
N LEU A 59 -6.77 4.75 11.42
CA LEU A 59 -6.59 3.54 10.64
C LEU A 59 -5.10 3.22 10.44
N VAL A 60 -4.29 4.21 10.10
CA VAL A 60 -2.84 4.06 9.91
C VAL A 60 -2.16 3.62 11.20
N GLU A 61 -2.53 4.19 12.35
CA GLU A 61 -2.02 3.75 13.65
C GLU A 61 -2.41 2.30 13.96
N ASN A 62 -3.69 1.94 13.79
CA ASN A 62 -4.16 0.57 14.03
C ASN A 62 -3.45 -0.47 13.16
N LEU A 63 -3.15 -0.13 11.89
CA LEU A 63 -2.42 -1.01 11.00
C LEU A 63 -0.96 -1.17 11.45
N LYS A 64 -0.30 -0.07 11.85
CA LYS A 64 1.08 -0.10 12.35
C LYS A 64 1.21 -0.91 13.64
N GLU A 65 0.31 -0.71 14.61
CA GLU A 65 0.35 -1.44 15.89
C GLU A 65 0.21 -2.95 15.71
N LYS A 66 -0.53 -3.38 14.68
CA LYS A 66 -0.81 -4.80 14.41
C LYS A 66 0.11 -5.42 13.34
N ASP A 67 1.09 -4.67 12.84
CA ASP A 67 1.95 -5.05 11.70
C ASP A 67 1.14 -5.54 10.48
N LEU A 68 0.04 -4.83 10.19
CA LEU A 68 -0.89 -5.13 9.10
C LEU A 68 -0.71 -4.14 7.94
N VAL A 69 -1.14 -4.58 6.76
CA VAL A 69 -1.15 -3.81 5.52
C VAL A 69 -2.46 -4.02 4.79
N SER A 70 -3.00 -2.94 4.23
CA SER A 70 -4.15 -2.98 3.32
C SER A 70 -3.66 -3.09 1.87
N VAL A 71 -4.26 -4.00 1.10
CA VAL A 71 -3.94 -4.24 -0.32
C VAL A 71 -5.22 -4.22 -1.14
#